data_AF-A0A5S3Y390-F1
#
_entry.id   AF-A0A5S3Y390-F1
#
_cell.length_a   1.000
_cell.length_b   1.000
_cell.length_c   1.000
_cell.angle_alpha   90.00
_cell.angle_beta   90.00
_cell.angle_gamma   90.00
#
_symmetry.space_group_name_H-M   'P 1'
#
loop_
_entity.id
_entity.type
_entity.pdbx_description
1 polymer ?
#
loop_
_entity_poly.entity_id
_entity_poly.type
_entity_poly.pdbx_seq_one_letter_code
_entity_poly.pdbx_strand_id
1 'polypeptide(L)'
;MSEMLMTFYGGQSDKSFGEIFQQGSVDLQKYMMEALEGIDEIALDETIHIESIKKLIADLPALMSSQSSRVAEELDEGGESPVSEFEAKTGIGPVILKNVKPPNVVEKIWQILSGIEEFSGIGIETFFGVKPRSFEADSDRERTIQEKVNAVYHQLNFLGYYRDSKMKEDRRFRASFSDMTHAGVASFCHFFLCRDEDLVMKAAAAYEYLGVNTRVLHYKAYKKMQPTADTSAD
;
A
#
# COMPACT_ATOMS: atom_id res chain seq x y z
N MET A 1 -4.46 0.37 9.73
CA MET A 1 -3.50 -0.04 8.66
C MET A 1 -2.78 1.16 8.04
N SER A 2 -3.45 2.27 7.73
CA SER A 2 -2.80 3.49 7.20
C SER A 2 -1.74 4.07 8.15
N GLU A 3 -1.98 4.06 9.46
CA GLU A 3 -1.04 4.59 10.46
C GLU A 3 0.28 3.81 10.46
N MET A 4 0.20 2.47 10.53
CA MET A 4 1.38 1.59 10.42
C MET A 4 2.19 1.88 9.16
N LEU A 5 1.52 1.95 8.00
CA LEU A 5 2.20 2.21 6.72
C LEU A 5 2.82 3.60 6.72
N MET A 6 2.16 4.61 7.28
CA MET A 6 2.70 5.96 7.39
C MET A 6 3.97 6.00 8.26
N THR A 7 3.98 5.27 9.39
CA THR A 7 5.17 5.11 10.25
C THR A 7 6.28 4.35 9.54
N PHE A 8 5.94 3.38 8.69
CA PHE A 8 6.90 2.68 7.83
C PHE A 8 7.68 3.62 6.91
N TYR A 9 7.06 4.73 6.48
CA TYR A 9 7.68 5.81 5.70
C TYR A 9 8.26 6.96 6.55
N GLY A 10 8.30 6.81 7.88
CA GLY A 10 8.85 7.80 8.82
C GLY A 10 7.89 8.92 9.22
N GLY A 11 6.59 8.74 9.00
CA GLY A 11 5.56 9.58 9.62
C GLY A 11 5.28 9.15 11.07
N GLN A 12 4.45 9.91 11.80
CA GLN A 12 4.08 9.62 13.19
C GLN A 12 5.28 9.33 14.11
N SER A 13 6.37 10.08 13.96
CA SER A 13 7.65 9.85 14.67
C SER A 13 7.56 10.00 16.20
N ASP A 14 6.43 10.49 16.70
CA ASP A 14 6.09 10.60 18.11
C ASP A 14 5.48 9.31 18.69
N LYS A 15 5.20 8.30 17.85
CA LYS A 15 4.61 7.02 18.26
C LYS A 15 5.48 5.83 17.87
N SER A 16 5.52 4.83 18.73
CA SER A 16 6.13 3.52 18.46
C SER A 16 5.21 2.63 17.62
N PHE A 17 5.76 1.65 16.89
CA PHE A 17 4.99 0.60 16.22
C PHE A 17 4.16 -0.20 17.22
N GLY A 18 4.70 -0.47 18.41
CA GLY A 18 3.95 -1.08 19.52
C GLY A 18 2.71 -0.27 19.91
N GLU A 19 2.85 1.05 20.08
CA GLU A 19 1.72 1.93 20.39
C GLU A 19 0.67 1.93 19.26
N ILE A 20 1.12 1.95 18.00
CA ILE A 20 0.23 1.94 16.83
C ILE A 20 -0.52 0.61 16.72
N PHE A 21 0.14 -0.53 16.94
CA PHE A 21 -0.50 -1.85 16.91
C PHE A 21 -1.50 -2.00 18.05
N GLN A 22 -1.15 -1.52 19.24
CA GLN A 22 -2.06 -1.52 20.39
C GLN A 22 -3.30 -0.66 20.11
N GLN A 23 -3.12 0.57 19.62
CA GLN A 23 -4.24 1.45 19.29
C GLN A 23 -5.13 0.85 18.21
N GLY A 24 -4.56 0.30 17.14
CA GLY A 24 -5.32 -0.35 16.07
C GLY A 24 -6.14 -1.55 16.57
N SER A 25 -5.62 -2.29 17.55
CA SER A 25 -6.34 -3.42 18.16
C SER A 25 -7.52 -2.97 19.03
N VAL A 26 -7.33 -1.87 19.77
CA VAL A 26 -8.40 -1.23 20.57
C VAL A 26 -9.49 -0.65 19.67
N ASP A 27 -9.11 0.02 18.58
CA ASP A 27 -10.06 0.59 17.63
C ASP A 27 -10.86 -0.51 16.93
N LEU A 28 -10.22 -1.60 16.52
CA LEU A 28 -10.90 -2.75 15.94
C LEU A 28 -11.89 -3.39 16.93
N GLN A 29 -11.49 -3.61 18.18
CA GLN A 29 -12.38 -4.08 19.24
C GLN A 29 -13.61 -3.17 19.36
N LYS A 30 -13.40 -1.85 19.40
CA LYS A 30 -14.49 -0.87 19.49
C LYS A 30 -15.44 -1.00 18.31
N TYR A 31 -14.95 -1.00 17.07
CA TYR A 31 -15.79 -1.12 15.88
C TYR A 31 -16.55 -2.45 15.81
N MET A 32 -15.94 -3.54 16.26
CA MET A 32 -16.62 -4.84 16.34
C MET A 32 -17.72 -4.84 17.40
N MET A 33 -17.51 -4.20 18.56
CA MET A 33 -18.55 -4.04 19.57
C MET A 33 -19.70 -3.16 19.07
N GLU A 34 -19.39 -2.03 18.41
CA GLU A 34 -20.39 -1.14 17.79
C GLU A 34 -21.21 -1.89 16.72
N ALA A 35 -20.58 -2.75 15.93
CA ALA A 35 -21.26 -3.58 14.93
C ALA A 35 -22.22 -4.63 15.53
N LEU A 36 -22.09 -4.95 16.82
CA LEU A 36 -22.99 -5.83 17.56
C LEU A 36 -24.10 -5.08 18.32
N GLU A 37 -24.10 -3.75 18.32
CA GLU A 37 -25.19 -2.99 18.93
C GLU A 37 -26.52 -3.29 18.22
N GLY A 38 -27.57 -3.59 19.00
CA GLY A 38 -28.88 -3.95 18.46
C GLY A 38 -28.99 -5.37 17.88
N ILE A 39 -27.91 -6.17 17.91
CA ILE A 39 -27.97 -7.55 17.41
C ILE A 39 -28.90 -8.45 18.24
N ASP A 40 -29.10 -8.11 19.51
CA ASP A 40 -30.02 -8.79 20.44
C ASP A 40 -31.50 -8.60 20.02
N GLU A 41 -31.81 -7.62 19.15
CA GLU A 41 -33.16 -7.37 18.61
C GLU A 41 -33.46 -8.22 17.36
N ILE A 42 -32.45 -8.91 16.82
CA ILE A 42 -32.57 -9.77 15.64
C ILE A 42 -32.80 -11.21 16.11
N ALA A 43 -33.75 -11.91 15.49
CA ALA A 43 -33.91 -13.35 15.69
C ALA A 43 -32.69 -14.07 15.10
N LEU A 44 -31.73 -14.40 15.96
CA LEU A 44 -30.53 -15.13 15.60
C LEU A 44 -30.78 -16.64 15.64
N ASP A 45 -30.00 -17.36 14.84
CA ASP A 45 -29.92 -18.81 14.88
C ASP A 45 -29.42 -19.26 16.27
N GLU A 46 -30.03 -20.30 16.86
CA GLU A 46 -29.67 -20.82 18.19
C GLU A 46 -28.20 -21.28 18.30
N THR A 47 -27.53 -21.52 17.17
CA THR A 47 -26.10 -21.84 17.10
C THR A 47 -25.18 -20.64 17.32
N ILE A 48 -25.71 -19.41 17.29
CA ILE A 48 -24.94 -18.17 17.45
C ILE A 48 -24.95 -17.75 18.93
N HIS A 49 -23.83 -17.98 19.61
CA HIS A 49 -23.64 -17.58 21.00
C HIS A 49 -23.05 -16.16 21.10
N ILE A 50 -23.90 -15.13 21.06
CA ILE A 50 -23.50 -13.72 21.11
C ILE A 50 -22.54 -13.42 22.25
N GLU A 51 -22.80 -13.94 23.46
CA GLU A 51 -21.93 -13.66 24.61
C GLU A 51 -20.53 -14.27 24.48
N SER A 52 -20.41 -15.39 23.75
CA SER A 52 -19.09 -15.93 23.41
C SER A 52 -18.38 -15.03 22.40
N ILE A 53 -19.10 -14.47 21.43
CA ILE A 53 -18.54 -13.52 20.45
C ILE A 53 -18.09 -12.23 21.14
N LYS A 54 -18.92 -11.64 21.99
CA LYS A 54 -18.58 -10.45 22.79
C LYS A 54 -17.33 -10.69 23.63
N LYS A 55 -17.20 -11.87 24.26
CA LYS A 55 -15.99 -12.25 24.99
C LYS A 55 -14.75 -12.34 24.08
N LEU A 56 -14.86 -12.97 22.92
CA LEU A 56 -13.75 -13.03 21.96
C LEU A 56 -13.29 -11.64 21.50
N ILE A 57 -14.24 -10.72 21.26
CA ILE A 57 -13.94 -9.33 20.93
C ILE A 57 -13.31 -8.59 22.11
N ALA A 58 -13.74 -8.87 23.34
CA ALA A 58 -13.16 -8.30 24.56
C ALA A 58 -11.68 -8.71 24.73
N ASP A 59 -11.34 -9.94 24.39
CA ASP A 59 -9.98 -10.49 24.50
C ASP A 59 -9.06 -10.14 23.31
N LEU A 60 -9.63 -9.58 22.22
CA LEU A 60 -8.93 -9.31 20.96
C LEU A 60 -7.67 -8.44 21.12
N PRO A 61 -7.67 -7.31 21.87
CA PRO A 61 -6.48 -6.49 22.00
C PRO A 61 -5.31 -7.22 22.66
N ALA A 62 -5.58 -8.04 23.68
CA ALA A 62 -4.55 -8.82 24.36
C ALA A 62 -3.96 -9.90 23.44
N LEU A 63 -4.82 -10.58 22.68
CA LEU A 63 -4.38 -11.57 21.68
C LEU A 63 -3.51 -10.92 20.62
N MET A 64 -3.96 -9.82 20.00
CA MET A 64 -3.21 -9.13 18.95
C MET A 64 -1.86 -8.61 19.47
N SER A 65 -1.85 -7.98 20.64
CA SER A 65 -0.62 -7.49 21.29
C SER A 65 0.40 -8.62 21.46
N SER A 66 -0.04 -9.79 21.94
CA SER A 66 0.85 -10.95 22.11
C SER A 66 1.42 -11.50 20.80
N GLN A 67 0.70 -11.36 19.69
CA GLN A 67 1.15 -11.82 18.37
C GLN A 67 2.06 -10.81 17.68
N SER A 68 1.84 -9.52 17.92
CA SER A 68 2.58 -8.44 17.24
C SER A 68 3.77 -7.91 18.05
N SER A 69 3.90 -8.24 19.34
CA SER A 69 4.91 -7.66 20.24
C SER A 69 6.34 -7.80 19.72
N ARG A 70 6.74 -9.00 19.30
CA ARG A 70 8.11 -9.22 18.77
C ARG A 70 8.37 -8.40 17.51
N VAL A 71 7.40 -8.31 16.61
CA VAL A 71 7.54 -7.52 15.37
C VAL A 71 7.58 -6.03 15.69
N ALA A 72 6.78 -5.57 16.65
CA ALA A 72 6.82 -4.19 17.11
C ALA A 72 8.17 -3.83 17.73
N GLU A 73 8.70 -4.68 18.61
CA GLU A 73 10.02 -4.51 19.21
C GLU A 73 11.12 -4.44 18.14
N GLU A 74 11.15 -5.39 17.20
CA GLU A 74 12.11 -5.40 16.09
C GLU A 74 12.03 -4.13 15.22
N LEU A 75 10.83 -3.58 15.02
CA LEU A 75 10.62 -2.35 14.25
C LEU A 75 10.93 -1.08 15.05
N ASP A 76 10.71 -1.09 16.36
CA ASP A 76 10.96 0.03 17.27
C ASP A 76 12.45 0.16 17.66
N GLU A 77 13.22 -0.93 17.60
CA GLU A 77 14.69 -0.90 17.75
C GLU A 77 15.38 -0.19 16.57
N GLY A 78 14.72 -0.13 15.42
CA GLY A 78 15.15 0.62 14.24
C GLY A 78 15.17 2.12 14.50
N GLY A 79 16.34 2.75 14.36
CA GLY A 79 16.50 4.19 14.62
C GLY A 79 15.96 5.08 13.50
N GLU A 80 15.77 4.53 12.29
CA GLU A 80 15.18 5.24 11.15
C GLU A 80 13.92 4.52 10.65
N SER A 81 13.17 5.15 9.74
CA SER A 81 12.02 4.47 9.14
C SER A 81 12.47 3.20 8.38
N PRO A 82 11.70 2.10 8.41
CA PRO A 82 12.04 0.87 7.70
C PRO A 82 12.37 1.05 6.21
N VAL A 83 11.76 2.03 5.54
CA VAL A 83 12.09 2.38 4.15
C VAL A 83 13.52 2.91 4.01
N SER A 84 13.94 3.81 4.90
CA SER A 84 15.30 4.35 4.92
C SER A 84 16.31 3.29 5.33
N GLU A 85 15.99 2.45 6.32
CA GLU A 85 16.87 1.36 6.75
C GLU A 85 17.09 0.33 5.65
N PHE A 86 16.04 -0.04 4.91
CA PHE A 86 16.16 -0.90 3.75
C PHE A 86 17.13 -0.31 2.71
N GLU A 87 16.97 0.97 2.39
CA GLU A 87 17.82 1.66 1.41
C GLU A 87 19.27 1.75 1.91
N ALA A 88 19.50 2.05 3.18
CA ALA A 88 20.82 2.12 3.80
C ALA A 88 21.52 0.75 3.84
N LYS A 89 20.79 -0.32 4.17
CA LYS A 89 21.34 -1.67 4.29
C LYS A 89 21.65 -2.30 2.93
N THR A 90 20.77 -2.10 1.95
CA THR A 90 20.90 -2.74 0.63
C THR A 90 21.64 -1.88 -0.39
N GLY A 91 21.73 -0.57 -0.16
CA GLY A 91 22.18 0.41 -1.16
C GLY A 91 21.20 0.60 -2.32
N ILE A 92 20.03 -0.04 -2.28
CA ILE A 92 19.02 -0.02 -3.35
C ILE A 92 17.93 0.97 -2.99
N GLY A 93 17.77 1.97 -3.84
CA GLY A 93 16.79 3.04 -3.66
C GLY A 93 16.55 3.84 -4.94
N PRO A 94 15.94 5.03 -4.84
CA PRO A 94 15.54 5.83 -5.99
C PRO A 94 16.66 6.14 -6.98
N VAL A 95 17.90 6.34 -6.50
CA VAL A 95 19.07 6.63 -7.34
C VAL A 95 19.35 5.50 -8.32
N ILE A 96 19.20 4.24 -7.89
CA ILE A 96 19.40 3.07 -8.74
C ILE A 96 18.13 2.82 -9.55
N LEU A 97 16.98 2.75 -8.89
CA LEU A 97 15.77 2.21 -9.50
C LEU A 97 15.15 3.16 -10.54
N LYS A 98 15.24 4.49 -10.39
CA LYS A 98 14.71 5.44 -11.39
C LYS A 98 15.41 5.32 -12.76
N ASN A 99 16.59 4.70 -12.80
CA ASN A 99 17.32 4.41 -14.04
C ASN A 99 16.86 3.14 -14.75
N VAL A 100 16.05 2.28 -14.12
CA VAL A 100 15.48 1.10 -14.76
C VAL A 100 14.45 1.56 -15.80
N LYS A 101 14.73 1.28 -17.08
CA LYS A 101 13.85 1.67 -18.20
C LYS A 101 13.04 0.47 -18.73
N PRO A 102 11.79 0.72 -19.18
CA PRO A 102 11.00 -0.28 -19.90
C PRO A 102 11.73 -0.83 -21.14
N PRO A 103 11.38 -2.04 -21.63
CA PRO A 103 10.34 -2.95 -21.09
C PRO A 103 10.80 -3.76 -19.86
N ASN A 104 9.90 -4.53 -19.26
CA ASN A 104 10.12 -5.50 -18.17
C ASN A 104 10.72 -4.86 -16.90
N VAL A 105 10.15 -3.73 -16.47
CA VAL A 105 10.67 -2.97 -15.32
C VAL A 105 10.62 -3.79 -14.03
N VAL A 106 9.49 -4.46 -13.76
CA VAL A 106 9.28 -5.23 -12.51
C VAL A 106 10.28 -6.38 -12.41
N GLU A 107 10.49 -7.10 -13.50
CA GLU A 107 11.42 -8.21 -13.59
C GLU A 107 12.88 -7.74 -13.47
N LYS A 108 13.25 -6.63 -14.09
CA LYS A 108 14.58 -6.02 -13.93
C LYS A 108 14.85 -5.60 -12.49
N ILE A 109 13.85 -5.00 -11.82
CA ILE A 109 13.96 -4.65 -10.39
C ILE A 109 14.09 -5.92 -9.55
N TRP A 110 13.32 -6.96 -9.85
CA TRP A 110 13.45 -8.25 -9.16
C TRP A 110 14.84 -8.87 -9.34
N GLN A 111 15.44 -8.81 -10.53
CA GLN A 111 16.81 -9.30 -10.75
C GLN A 111 17.83 -8.58 -9.88
N ILE A 112 17.68 -7.27 -9.66
CA ILE A 112 18.54 -6.49 -8.76
C ILE A 112 18.36 -6.96 -7.30
N LEU A 113 17.13 -7.29 -6.89
CA LEU A 113 16.80 -7.64 -5.50
C LEU A 113 17.05 -9.11 -5.15
N SER A 114 16.83 -10.03 -6.08
CA SER A 114 16.84 -11.48 -5.84
C SER A 114 18.19 -12.05 -5.40
N GLY A 115 19.28 -11.27 -5.52
CA GLY A 115 20.60 -11.62 -5.00
C GLY A 115 20.78 -11.36 -3.50
N ILE A 116 19.79 -10.75 -2.84
CA ILE A 116 19.82 -10.47 -1.39
C ILE A 116 19.41 -11.74 -0.64
N GLU A 117 20.21 -12.17 0.33
CA GLU A 117 20.04 -13.42 1.07
C GLU A 117 18.67 -13.47 1.78
N GLU A 118 18.20 -12.35 2.32
CA GLU A 118 16.91 -12.21 2.99
C GLU A 118 15.70 -12.46 2.06
N PHE A 119 15.89 -12.43 0.74
CA PHE A 119 14.87 -12.75 -0.24
C PHE A 119 15.00 -14.16 -0.82
N SER A 120 15.94 -14.96 -0.32
CA SER A 120 16.09 -16.37 -0.72
C SER A 120 14.80 -17.15 -0.46
N GLY A 121 14.35 -17.90 -1.46
CA GLY A 121 13.11 -18.69 -1.41
C GLY A 121 11.82 -17.88 -1.61
N ILE A 122 11.88 -16.56 -1.77
CA ILE A 122 10.72 -15.73 -2.12
C ILE A 122 10.63 -15.60 -3.65
N GLY A 123 9.49 -15.97 -4.23
CA GLY A 123 9.22 -15.75 -5.65
C GLY A 123 8.79 -14.30 -5.95
N ILE A 124 9.06 -13.83 -7.18
CA ILE A 124 8.70 -12.47 -7.63
C ILE A 124 7.22 -12.13 -7.38
N GLU A 125 6.30 -13.06 -7.66
CA GLU A 125 4.87 -12.83 -7.47
C GLU A 125 4.48 -12.71 -6.00
N THR A 126 5.15 -13.41 -5.11
CA THR A 126 4.94 -13.31 -3.66
C THR A 126 5.55 -12.04 -3.10
N PHE A 127 6.69 -11.61 -3.64
CA PHE A 127 7.36 -10.38 -3.24
C PHE A 127 6.55 -9.14 -3.65
N PHE A 128 6.09 -9.07 -4.89
CA PHE A 128 5.27 -7.97 -5.40
C PHE A 128 3.79 -8.07 -5.01
N GLY A 129 3.41 -9.02 -4.16
CA GLY A 129 2.04 -9.16 -3.66
C GLY A 129 1.00 -9.51 -4.75
N VAL A 130 1.41 -10.20 -5.81
CA VAL A 130 0.49 -10.75 -6.83
C VAL A 130 -0.17 -12.03 -6.33
N LYS A 131 0.60 -12.89 -5.65
CA LYS A 131 0.09 -14.12 -5.02
C LYS A 131 -0.03 -13.96 -3.50
N PRO A 132 -1.15 -14.37 -2.89
CA PRO A 132 -1.29 -14.26 -1.45
C PRO A 132 -0.35 -15.23 -0.73
N ARG A 133 0.06 -14.84 0.47
CA ARG A 133 0.81 -15.71 1.38
C ARG A 133 -0.17 -16.52 2.22
N SER A 134 0.24 -17.71 2.64
CA SER A 134 -0.59 -18.67 3.38
C SER A 134 -1.14 -18.17 4.71
N PHE A 135 -0.55 -17.12 5.29
CA PHE A 135 -1.02 -16.52 6.54
C PHE A 135 -2.03 -15.40 6.33
N GLU A 136 -2.27 -14.97 5.09
CA GLU A 136 -3.26 -13.95 4.78
C GLU A 136 -4.67 -14.52 4.91
N ALA A 137 -5.61 -13.75 5.47
CA ALA A 137 -6.99 -14.18 5.71
C ALA A 137 -7.68 -14.69 4.43
N ASP A 138 -7.34 -14.09 3.28
CA ASP A 138 -7.90 -14.39 1.97
C ASP A 138 -6.93 -15.24 1.12
N SER A 139 -6.05 -16.04 1.74
CA SER A 139 -4.99 -16.74 0.99
C SER A 139 -5.49 -17.76 -0.03
N ASP A 140 -6.74 -18.22 0.13
CA ASP A 140 -7.37 -19.21 -0.74
C ASP A 140 -7.96 -18.60 -2.02
N ARG A 141 -8.08 -17.27 -2.11
CA ARG A 141 -8.66 -16.59 -3.28
C ARG A 141 -7.60 -16.00 -4.19
N GLU A 142 -7.91 -15.97 -5.47
CA GLU A 142 -7.12 -15.19 -6.42
C GLU A 142 -7.35 -13.68 -6.18
N ARG A 143 -6.26 -12.91 -6.17
CA ARG A 143 -6.35 -11.45 -6.16
C ARG A 143 -6.94 -10.94 -7.46
N THR A 144 -7.83 -9.97 -7.35
CA THR A 144 -8.35 -9.21 -8.49
C THR A 144 -7.22 -8.46 -9.21
N ILE A 145 -7.44 -8.07 -10.46
CA ILE A 145 -6.43 -7.32 -11.21
C ILE A 145 -6.10 -5.97 -10.55
N GLN A 146 -7.09 -5.31 -9.96
CA GLN A 146 -6.90 -4.08 -9.20
C GLN A 146 -5.99 -4.30 -7.99
N GLU A 147 -6.21 -5.36 -7.21
CA GLU A 147 -5.37 -5.68 -6.05
C GLU A 147 -3.93 -5.99 -6.47
N LYS A 148 -3.75 -6.74 -7.57
CA LYS A 148 -2.43 -7.04 -8.13
C LYS A 148 -1.72 -5.77 -8.58
N VAL A 149 -2.41 -4.86 -9.28
CA VAL A 149 -1.85 -3.56 -9.70
C VAL A 149 -1.47 -2.73 -8.48
N ASN A 150 -2.35 -2.61 -7.49
CA ASN A 150 -2.08 -1.86 -6.27
C ASN A 150 -0.86 -2.43 -5.53
N ALA A 151 -0.74 -3.75 -5.43
CA ALA A 151 0.39 -4.40 -4.77
C ALA A 151 1.72 -4.12 -5.49
N VAL A 152 1.76 -4.30 -6.82
CA VAL A 152 2.96 -4.01 -7.62
C VAL A 152 3.31 -2.52 -7.53
N TYR A 153 2.33 -1.63 -7.70
CA TYR A 153 2.52 -0.19 -7.62
C TYR A 153 3.08 0.25 -6.26
N HIS A 154 2.48 -0.26 -5.17
CA HIS A 154 2.95 0.02 -3.81
C HIS A 154 4.39 -0.45 -3.63
N GLN A 155 4.71 -1.67 -4.08
CA GLN A 155 6.05 -2.21 -3.97
C GLN A 155 7.08 -1.39 -4.76
N LEU A 156 6.74 -0.95 -5.97
CA LEU A 156 7.59 -0.04 -6.76
C LEU A 156 7.85 1.28 -6.01
N ASN A 157 6.79 1.85 -5.41
CA ASN A 157 6.91 3.07 -4.61
C ASN A 157 7.78 2.86 -3.36
N PHE A 158 7.54 1.78 -2.61
CA PHE A 158 8.34 1.37 -1.46
C PHE A 158 9.81 1.23 -1.81
N LEU A 159 10.14 0.51 -2.89
CA LEU A 159 11.53 0.25 -3.29
C LEU A 159 12.29 1.48 -3.77
N GLY A 160 11.60 2.50 -4.28
CA GLY A 160 12.25 3.71 -4.81
C GLY A 160 12.00 3.98 -6.29
N TYR A 161 11.30 3.10 -7.01
CA TYR A 161 11.02 3.31 -8.44
C TYR A 161 9.98 4.42 -8.60
N TYR A 162 10.46 5.62 -8.98
CA TYR A 162 9.61 6.83 -9.06
C TYR A 162 8.82 7.05 -7.75
N ARG A 163 9.49 6.86 -6.61
CA ARG A 163 8.90 6.98 -5.26
C ARG A 163 8.32 8.37 -5.02
N ASP A 164 7.15 8.39 -4.40
CA ASP A 164 6.48 9.61 -3.98
C ASP A 164 7.25 10.33 -2.87
N SER A 165 7.31 11.66 -2.97
CA SER A 165 8.06 12.48 -2.03
C SER A 165 7.26 12.83 -0.77
N LYS A 166 7.97 12.95 0.36
CA LYS A 166 7.42 13.44 1.64
C LYS A 166 6.32 12.53 2.21
N MET A 167 6.46 11.22 2.05
CA MET A 167 5.51 10.22 2.55
C MET A 167 5.32 10.23 4.08
N LYS A 168 6.20 10.89 4.83
CA LYS A 168 6.02 11.18 6.27
C LYS A 168 4.91 12.19 6.58
N GLU A 169 4.46 12.98 5.61
CA GLU A 169 3.39 13.96 5.78
C GLU A 169 2.03 13.31 5.45
N ASP A 170 1.05 13.35 6.36
CA ASP A 170 -0.26 12.68 6.20
C ASP A 170 -0.94 13.04 4.87
N ARG A 171 -0.96 14.33 4.51
CA ARG A 171 -1.54 14.80 3.24
C ARG A 171 -0.87 14.15 2.03
N ARG A 172 0.45 13.96 2.06
CA ARG A 172 1.22 13.40 0.94
C ARG A 172 1.09 11.89 0.88
N PHE A 173 1.08 11.22 2.03
CA PHE A 173 0.76 9.80 2.15
C PHE A 173 -0.61 9.49 1.55
N ARG A 174 -1.66 10.21 1.96
CA ARG A 174 -3.02 10.03 1.40
C ARG A 174 -3.08 10.27 -0.10
N ALA A 175 -2.37 11.29 -0.60
CA ALA A 175 -2.30 11.54 -2.04
C ALA A 175 -1.65 10.38 -2.80
N SER A 176 -0.53 9.83 -2.30
CA SER A 176 0.13 8.67 -2.90
C SER A 176 -0.77 7.42 -2.95
N PHE A 177 -1.51 7.14 -1.88
CA PHE A 177 -2.46 6.02 -1.85
C PHE A 177 -3.68 6.24 -2.76
N SER A 178 -4.12 7.50 -2.89
CA SER A 178 -5.14 7.87 -3.87
C SER A 178 -4.65 7.62 -5.29
N ASP A 179 -3.40 7.98 -5.61
CA ASP A 179 -2.78 7.76 -6.92
C ASP A 179 -2.62 6.26 -7.23
N MET A 180 -2.17 5.48 -6.25
CA MET A 180 -2.12 4.02 -6.36
C MET A 180 -3.50 3.45 -6.66
N THR A 181 -4.52 3.84 -5.89
CA THR A 181 -5.90 3.36 -6.08
C THR A 181 -6.44 3.75 -7.45
N HIS A 182 -6.15 4.98 -7.91
CA HIS A 182 -6.51 5.44 -9.24
C HIS A 182 -5.88 4.57 -10.34
N ALA A 183 -4.58 4.24 -10.23
CA ALA A 183 -3.92 3.31 -11.13
C ALA A 183 -4.52 1.89 -11.07
N GLY A 184 -4.87 1.40 -9.88
CA GLY A 184 -5.58 0.13 -9.69
C GLY A 184 -6.91 0.09 -10.42
N VAL A 185 -7.76 1.10 -10.23
CA VAL A 185 -9.08 1.17 -10.88
C VAL A 185 -8.97 1.38 -12.40
N ALA A 186 -7.99 2.16 -12.86
CA ALA A 186 -7.77 2.37 -14.29
C ALA A 186 -7.34 1.10 -15.06
N SER A 187 -6.96 0.03 -14.35
CA SER A 187 -6.66 -1.28 -14.98
C SER A 187 -7.87 -1.91 -15.70
N PHE A 188 -9.10 -1.45 -15.40
CA PHE A 188 -10.32 -1.86 -16.09
C PHE A 188 -10.67 -0.98 -17.30
N CYS A 189 -9.91 0.09 -17.55
CA CYS A 189 -10.19 1.06 -18.60
C CYS A 189 -9.38 0.79 -19.87
N HIS A 190 -9.79 1.37 -20.99
CA HIS A 190 -9.00 1.32 -22.23
C HIS A 190 -7.77 2.22 -22.18
N PHE A 191 -7.88 3.36 -21.51
CA PHE A 191 -6.83 4.38 -21.40
C PHE A 191 -6.68 4.86 -19.97
N PHE A 192 -5.43 5.09 -19.57
CA PHE A 192 -5.06 5.78 -18.35
C PHE A 192 -4.32 7.07 -18.71
N LEU A 193 -5.02 8.20 -18.57
CA LEU A 193 -4.52 9.53 -18.92
C LEU A 193 -4.00 10.22 -17.67
N CYS A 194 -2.71 10.57 -17.63
CA CYS A 194 -2.16 11.28 -16.49
C CYS A 194 -1.03 12.22 -16.90
N ARG A 195 -0.89 13.32 -16.16
CA ARG A 195 0.20 14.30 -16.32
C ARG A 195 1.38 14.02 -15.38
N ASP A 196 1.13 13.29 -14.30
CA ASP A 196 2.17 12.97 -13.33
C ASP A 196 3.06 11.85 -13.88
N GLU A 197 4.32 12.18 -14.17
CA GLU A 197 5.28 11.23 -14.71
C GLU A 197 5.57 10.10 -13.71
N ASP A 198 5.72 10.42 -12.44
CA ASP A 198 6.11 9.43 -11.43
C ASP A 198 4.98 8.39 -11.26
N LEU A 199 3.73 8.84 -11.24
CA LEU A 199 2.55 7.96 -11.25
C LEU A 199 2.51 7.10 -12.51
N VAL A 200 2.63 7.71 -13.70
CA VAL A 200 2.57 7.00 -14.99
C VAL A 200 3.62 5.91 -15.07
N MET A 201 4.85 6.18 -14.63
CA MET A 201 5.93 5.20 -14.73
C MET A 201 5.67 3.98 -13.84
N LYS A 202 5.15 4.18 -12.62
CA LYS A 202 4.74 3.08 -11.73
C LYS A 202 3.56 2.28 -12.31
N ALA A 203 2.52 2.97 -12.81
CA ALA A 203 1.35 2.33 -13.40
C ALA A 203 1.69 1.53 -14.66
N ALA A 204 2.51 2.09 -15.56
CA ALA A 204 2.92 1.42 -16.79
C ALA A 204 3.74 0.15 -16.51
N ALA A 205 4.66 0.20 -15.55
CA ALA A 205 5.44 -0.96 -15.12
C ALA A 205 4.54 -2.07 -14.54
N ALA A 206 3.55 -1.70 -13.71
CA ALA A 206 2.59 -2.65 -13.16
C ALA A 206 1.71 -3.29 -14.25
N TYR A 207 1.21 -2.47 -15.20
CA TYR A 207 0.36 -2.96 -16.28
C TYR A 207 1.11 -3.88 -17.24
N GLU A 208 2.35 -3.54 -17.60
CA GLU A 208 3.20 -4.37 -18.44
C GLU A 208 3.42 -5.74 -17.80
N TYR A 209 3.85 -5.77 -16.54
CA TYR A 209 4.13 -7.01 -15.81
C TYR A 209 2.89 -7.91 -15.65
N LEU A 210 1.73 -7.31 -15.40
CA LEU A 210 0.48 -8.03 -15.18
C LEU A 210 -0.30 -8.34 -16.47
N GLY A 211 0.18 -7.89 -17.63
CA GLY A 211 -0.51 -8.07 -18.91
C GLY A 211 -1.82 -7.29 -19.01
N VAL A 212 -1.93 -6.14 -18.34
CA VAL A 212 -3.12 -5.28 -18.38
C VAL A 212 -3.18 -4.54 -19.72
N ASN A 213 -4.34 -4.58 -20.37
CA ASN A 213 -4.55 -3.98 -21.71
C ASN A 213 -4.73 -2.46 -21.71
N THR A 214 -4.87 -1.83 -20.54
CA THR A 214 -4.99 -0.37 -20.40
C THR A 214 -3.78 0.35 -20.98
N ARG A 215 -4.01 1.24 -21.94
CA ARG A 215 -2.95 2.06 -22.54
C ARG A 215 -2.67 3.29 -21.68
N VAL A 216 -1.44 3.42 -21.20
CA VAL A 216 -1.00 4.58 -20.42
C VAL A 216 -0.58 5.71 -21.36
N LEU A 217 -1.16 6.90 -21.18
CA LEU A 217 -0.82 8.10 -21.95
C LEU A 217 -0.38 9.20 -20.99
N HIS A 218 0.92 9.47 -20.99
CA HIS A 218 1.49 10.65 -20.33
C HIS A 218 1.36 11.86 -21.26
N TYR A 219 0.71 12.92 -20.79
CA TYR A 219 0.61 14.18 -21.54
C TYR A 219 1.21 15.34 -20.77
N LYS A 220 1.84 16.26 -21.50
CA LYS A 220 2.34 17.54 -20.96
C LYS A 220 1.39 18.65 -21.39
N ALA A 221 0.80 19.35 -20.43
CA ALA A 221 -0.04 20.51 -20.74
C ALA A 221 0.84 21.70 -21.18
N TYR A 222 0.60 22.25 -22.37
CA TYR A 222 1.23 23.50 -22.78
C TYR A 222 0.56 24.66 -22.02
N LYS A 223 1.35 25.37 -21.21
CA LYS A 223 0.88 26.48 -20.39
C LYS A 223 0.71 27.75 -21.24
N LYS A 224 -0.25 27.75 -22.17
CA LYS A 224 -0.81 28.96 -22.82
C LYS A 224 -2.26 28.68 -23.24
N MET A 225 -3.19 28.81 -22.31
CA MET A 225 -4.49 29.39 -22.66
C MET A 225 -4.38 30.87 -22.32
N GLN A 226 -4.22 31.72 -23.34
CA GLN A 226 -4.46 33.14 -23.17
C GLN A 226 -5.91 33.31 -22.70
N PRO A 227 -6.20 34.24 -21.78
CA PRO A 227 -7.57 34.63 -21.54
C PRO A 227 -8.13 35.10 -22.89
N THR A 228 -9.28 34.54 -23.30
CA THR A 228 -10.09 35.15 -24.35
C THR A 228 -10.24 36.61 -23.99
N ALA A 229 -9.67 37.46 -24.85
CA ALA A 229 -9.69 38.90 -24.68
C ALA A 229 -11.10 39.37 -24.35
N ASP A 230 -11.18 40.31 -23.41
CA ASP A 230 -12.32 41.18 -23.20
C ASP A 230 -12.94 41.55 -24.55
N THR A 231 -14.13 41.03 -24.83
CA THR A 231 -15.05 41.71 -25.71
C THR A 231 -15.62 42.87 -24.92
N SER A 232 -14.89 43.99 -24.90
CA SER A 232 -15.48 45.31 -24.78
C SER A 232 -15.50 45.97 -26.16
N ALA A 233 -16.61 46.69 -26.44
CA ALA A 233 -17.06 47.38 -27.67
C ALA A 233 -18.27 46.66 -28.30
N ASP A 234 -19.50 47.18 -28.31
CA ASP A 234 -20.05 48.53 -28.08
C ASP A 234 -21.38 48.46 -27.30
#